data_AF-A0A921FHT6-F1
#
_entry.id   AF-A0A921FHT6-F1
#
_cell.length_a   1.000
_cell.length_b   1.000
_cell.length_c   1.000
_cell.angle_alpha   90.00
_cell.angle_beta   90.00
_cell.angle_gamma   90.00
#
_symmetry.space_group_name_H-M   'P 1'
#
loop_
_entity.id
_entity.type
_entity.pdbx_description
1 polymer ?
#
loop_
_entity_poly.entity_id
_entity_poly.type
_entity_poly.pdbx_seq_one_letter_code
_entity_poly.pdbx_strand_id
1 'polypeptide(L)'
;MLNKWKRIRSDPLELVLNLVQLIISIWVMAIGTFLLGDNHYFFWPPTYRNIENDVKIDALIIAVGLVLFLCTIFCVKNKWVIAILFALIGAISLCLAALSFMHAWFAGFLPMGLNVVGYLMLFSLTLLVGHFK
;
A
#
# COMPACT_ATOMS: atom_id res chain seq x y z
N MET A 1 12.46 -6.27 -24.64
CA MET A 1 11.92 -5.22 -23.75
C MET A 1 11.43 -3.98 -24.51
N LEU A 2 12.18 -3.45 -25.49
CA LEU A 2 11.81 -2.24 -26.26
C LEU A 2 10.41 -2.29 -26.93
N ASN A 3 10.02 -3.42 -27.53
CA ASN A 3 8.70 -3.53 -28.17
C ASN A 3 7.53 -3.51 -27.17
N LYS A 4 7.74 -3.92 -25.92
CA LYS A 4 6.71 -3.88 -24.86
C LYS A 4 6.45 -2.46 -24.37
N TRP A 5 7.52 -1.68 -24.18
CA TRP A 5 7.44 -0.26 -23.84
C TRP A 5 6.81 0.58 -24.96
N LYS A 6 7.10 0.25 -26.23
CA LYS A 6 6.42 0.88 -27.38
C LYS A 6 4.90 0.69 -27.35
N ARG A 7 4.42 -0.51 -27.00
CA ARG A 7 2.98 -0.81 -26.91
C ARG A 7 2.29 -0.06 -25.76
N ILE A 8 2.93 -0.02 -24.58
CA ILE A 8 2.40 0.73 -23.41
C ILE A 8 2.33 2.23 -23.72
N ARG A 9 3.31 2.77 -24.46
CA ARG A 9 3.30 4.18 -24.88
C ARG A 9 2.17 4.52 -25.84
N SER A 10 1.68 3.55 -26.61
CA SER A 10 0.59 3.74 -27.58
C SER A 10 -0.82 3.63 -26.97
N ASP A 11 -0.96 3.07 -25.77
CA ASP A 11 -2.24 3.04 -25.04
C ASP A 11 -2.16 3.98 -23.83
N PRO A 12 -2.79 5.17 -23.90
CA PRO A 12 -2.71 6.17 -22.83
C PRO A 12 -3.32 5.66 -21.52
N LEU A 13 -4.33 4.79 -21.58
CA LEU A 13 -4.97 4.22 -20.40
C LEU A 13 -4.05 3.20 -19.73
N GLU A 14 -3.44 2.28 -20.50
CA GLU A 14 -2.48 1.30 -19.96
C GLU A 14 -1.26 2.01 -19.34
N LEU A 15 -0.80 3.13 -19.92
CA LEU A 15 0.26 3.96 -19.36
C LEU A 15 -0.15 4.59 -18.01
N VAL A 16 -1.32 5.23 -17.95
CA VAL A 16 -1.82 5.86 -16.71
C VAL A 16 -1.99 4.82 -15.61
N LEU A 17 -2.59 3.66 -15.89
CA LEU A 17 -2.74 2.60 -14.90
C LEU A 17 -1.40 2.08 -14.38
N ASN A 18 -0.39 1.95 -15.25
CA ASN A 18 0.96 1.55 -14.84
C ASN A 18 1.63 2.61 -13.95
N LEU A 19 1.44 3.90 -14.25
CA LEU A 19 1.97 4.99 -13.41
C LEU A 19 1.28 5.03 -12.05
N VAL A 20 -0.04 4.87 -11.99
CA VAL A 20 -0.76 4.80 -10.72
C VAL A 20 -0.37 3.54 -9.94
N GLN A 21 -0.20 2.39 -10.60
CA GLN A 21 0.33 1.17 -9.97
C GLN A 21 1.73 1.40 -9.37
N LEU A 22 2.60 2.14 -10.08
CA LEU A 22 3.92 2.52 -9.57
C LEU A 22 3.81 3.41 -8.33
N ILE A 23 2.94 4.43 -8.36
CA ILE A 23 2.69 5.33 -7.22
C ILE A 23 2.18 4.53 -6.02
N ILE A 24 1.20 3.63 -6.21
CA ILE A 24 0.68 2.75 -5.15
C ILE A 24 1.82 1.93 -4.53
N SER A 25 2.67 1.32 -5.35
CA SER A 25 3.77 0.49 -4.86
C SER A 25 4.79 1.29 -4.03
N ILE A 26 5.14 2.50 -4.46
CA ILE A 26 6.03 3.40 -3.73
C ILE A 26 5.39 3.87 -2.42
N TRP A 27 4.09 4.21 -2.46
CA TRP A 27 3.36 4.67 -1.28
C TRP A 27 3.30 3.58 -0.21
N VAL A 28 2.99 2.34 -0.57
CA VAL A 28 2.99 1.20 0.37
C VAL A 28 4.37 0.99 0.98
N MET A 29 5.44 1.03 0.18
CA MET A 29 6.81 0.94 0.71
C MET A 29 7.14 2.10 1.67
N ALA A 30 6.70 3.32 1.37
CA ALA A 30 6.92 4.48 2.21
C ALA A 30 6.19 4.35 3.56
N ILE A 31 4.96 3.83 3.56
CA ILE A 31 4.21 3.52 4.79
C ILE A 31 4.97 2.49 5.63
N GLY A 32 5.37 1.36 5.04
CA GLY A 32 6.09 0.33 5.78
C GLY A 32 7.45 0.82 6.30
N THR A 33 8.17 1.63 5.52
CA THR A 33 9.44 2.23 5.96
C THR A 33 9.24 3.24 7.09
N PHE A 34 8.16 4.00 7.06
CA PHE A 34 7.82 4.93 8.14
C PHE A 34 7.50 4.18 9.44
N LEU A 35 6.66 3.14 9.38
CA LEU A 35 6.32 2.33 10.55
C LEU A 35 7.55 1.63 11.13
N LEU A 36 8.43 1.09 10.26
CA LEU A 36 9.71 0.50 10.68
C LEU A 36 10.64 1.50 11.39
N GLY A 37 10.54 2.78 11.07
CA GLY A 37 11.30 3.85 11.71
C GLY A 37 10.73 4.30 13.06
N ASP A 38 9.45 4.05 13.30
CA ASP A 38 8.73 4.43 14.51
C ASP A 38 8.03 3.22 15.16
N ASN A 39 8.83 2.41 15.86
CA ASN A 39 8.37 1.18 16.52
C ASN A 39 7.37 1.40 17.69
N HIS A 40 6.95 2.64 17.94
CA HIS A 40 5.95 2.97 18.97
C HIS A 40 4.81 3.82 18.40
N TYR A 41 4.65 3.85 17.08
CA TYR A 41 3.65 4.62 16.38
C TYR A 41 2.22 4.33 16.87
N PHE A 42 1.88 3.04 16.97
CA PHE A 42 0.62 2.57 17.52
C PHE A 42 0.73 2.36 19.03
N PHE A 43 0.22 3.31 19.81
CA PHE A 43 0.39 3.32 21.26
C PHE A 43 -0.84 2.84 22.05
N TRP A 44 -2.00 2.67 21.40
CA TRP A 44 -3.28 2.31 22.03
C TRP A 44 -4.09 1.35 21.12
N PRO A 45 -4.54 0.17 21.59
CA PRO A 45 -4.58 -0.26 22.97
C PRO A 45 -3.20 -0.77 23.43
N PRO A 46 -2.78 -0.50 24.68
CA PRO A 46 -1.47 -0.92 25.18
C PRO A 46 -1.27 -2.44 25.12
N THR A 47 -2.35 -3.22 25.18
CA THR A 47 -2.35 -4.68 25.07
C THR A 47 -1.88 -5.19 23.70
N TYR A 48 -2.12 -4.43 22.63
CA TYR A 48 -1.79 -4.84 21.24
C TYR A 48 -0.57 -4.13 20.67
N ARG A 49 0.01 -3.17 21.39
CA ARG A 49 1.19 -2.39 20.96
C ARG A 49 2.31 -3.25 20.37
N ASN A 50 2.61 -4.40 20.97
CA ASN A 50 3.68 -5.29 20.50
C ASN A 50 3.38 -5.92 19.14
N ILE A 51 2.10 -6.16 18.83
CA ILE A 51 1.66 -6.73 17.56
C ILE A 51 1.54 -5.61 16.52
N GLU A 52 0.94 -4.48 16.89
CA GLU A 52 0.70 -3.36 15.98
C GLU A 52 1.98 -2.68 15.48
N ASN A 53 3.08 -2.75 16.26
CA ASN A 53 4.40 -2.25 15.88
C ASN A 53 5.42 -3.38 15.71
N ASP A 54 4.97 -4.58 15.29
CA ASP A 54 5.89 -5.67 15.00
C ASP A 54 6.66 -5.37 13.70
N VAL A 55 7.99 -5.25 13.83
CA VAL A 55 8.96 -5.08 12.74
C VAL A 55 8.74 -6.05 11.58
N LYS A 56 8.25 -7.27 11.85
CA LYS A 56 7.96 -8.28 10.82
C LYS A 56 6.75 -7.87 9.96
N ILE A 57 5.75 -7.23 10.55
CA ILE A 57 4.58 -6.73 9.83
C ILE A 57 5.01 -5.54 8.96
N ASP A 58 5.83 -4.64 9.50
CA ASP A 58 6.37 -3.51 8.72
C ASP A 58 7.21 -3.99 7.54
N ALA A 59 8.09 -4.96 7.77
CA ALA A 59 8.86 -5.60 6.71
C ALA A 59 7.98 -6.30 5.66
N LEU A 60 6.86 -6.92 6.07
CA LEU A 60 5.88 -7.51 5.16
C LEU A 60 5.22 -6.43 4.28
N ILE A 61 4.82 -5.30 4.86
CA ILE A 61 4.24 -4.17 4.11
C ILE A 61 5.23 -3.67 3.05
N ILE A 62 6.50 -3.48 3.43
CA ILE A 62 7.57 -3.09 2.50
C ILE A 62 7.73 -4.14 1.40
N ALA A 63 7.77 -5.43 1.75
CA ALA A 63 7.95 -6.52 0.81
C ALA A 63 6.81 -6.58 -0.22
N VAL A 64 5.55 -6.43 0.21
CA VAL A 64 4.39 -6.40 -0.70
C VAL A 64 4.48 -5.22 -1.68
N GLY A 65 4.83 -4.03 -1.18
CA GLY A 65 5.05 -2.85 -2.03
C GLY A 65 6.18 -3.07 -3.04
N LEU A 66 7.30 -3.65 -2.60
CA LEU A 66 8.45 -3.95 -3.45
C LEU A 66 8.12 -4.98 -4.55
N VAL A 67 7.38 -6.04 -4.22
CA VAL A 67 6.98 -7.05 -5.21
C VAL A 67 6.06 -6.43 -6.27
N LEU A 68 5.11 -5.57 -5.88
CA LEU A 68 4.28 -4.84 -6.84
C LEU A 68 5.11 -3.88 -7.70
N PHE A 69 6.07 -3.17 -7.10
CA PHE A 69 6.98 -2.27 -7.81
C PHE A 69 7.77 -3.02 -8.90
N LEU A 70 8.38 -4.16 -8.55
CA LEU A 70 9.12 -5.01 -9.50
C LEU A 70 8.19 -5.56 -10.58
N CYS A 71 6.99 -6.01 -10.22
CA CYS A 71 5.99 -6.46 -11.19
C CYS A 71 5.62 -5.35 -12.20
N THR A 72 5.60 -4.09 -11.77
CA THR A 72 5.33 -2.92 -12.60
C THR A 72 6.48 -2.65 -13.56
N ILE A 73 7.72 -2.56 -13.06
CA ILE A 73 8.92 -2.30 -13.87
C ILE A 73 9.16 -3.39 -14.91
N PHE A 74 9.02 -4.65 -14.51
CA PHE A 74 9.21 -5.78 -15.41
C PHE A 74 8.01 -6.08 -16.31
N CYS A 75 6.93 -5.28 -16.21
CA CYS A 75 5.71 -5.43 -17.00
C CYS A 75 5.16 -6.87 -16.92
N VAL A 76 5.09 -7.41 -15.71
CA VAL A 76 4.50 -8.72 -15.44
C VAL A 76 3.02 -8.66 -15.83
N LYS A 77 2.53 -9.68 -16.53
CA LYS A 77 1.14 -9.75 -17.03
C LYS A 77 0.30 -10.84 -16.38
N ASN A 78 0.86 -11.54 -15.39
CA ASN A 78 0.12 -12.57 -14.68
C ASN A 78 -0.98 -11.90 -13.84
N LYS A 79 -2.22 -12.00 -14.32
CA LYS A 79 -3.40 -11.37 -13.69
C LYS A 79 -3.61 -11.85 -12.26
N TRP A 80 -3.35 -13.13 -11.97
CA TRP A 80 -3.50 -13.68 -10.63
C TRP A 80 -2.51 -13.07 -9.65
N VAL A 81 -1.24 -12.95 -10.04
CA VAL A 81 -0.21 -12.33 -9.20
C VAL A 81 -0.55 -10.88 -8.89
N ILE A 82 -0.95 -10.13 -9.93
CA ILE A 82 -1.34 -8.72 -9.78
C ILE A 82 -2.57 -8.59 -8.87
N ALA A 83 -3.62 -9.38 -9.12
CA ALA A 83 -4.84 -9.36 -8.32
C ALA A 83 -4.58 -9.68 -6.85
N ILE A 84 -3.74 -10.68 -6.55
CA ILE A 84 -3.36 -11.03 -5.17
C ILE A 84 -2.60 -9.88 -4.51
N LEU A 85 -1.65 -9.24 -5.20
CA LEU A 85 -0.91 -8.10 -4.66
C LEU A 85 -1.83 -6.90 -4.39
N PHE A 86 -2.74 -6.58 -5.30
CA PHE A 86 -3.73 -5.52 -5.10
C PHE A 86 -4.69 -5.86 -3.95
N ALA A 87 -5.13 -7.11 -3.81
CA ALA A 87 -5.96 -7.55 -2.69
C ALA A 87 -5.22 -7.40 -1.34
N LEU A 88 -3.94 -7.79 -1.28
CA LEU A 88 -3.10 -7.62 -0.09
C LEU A 88 -2.90 -6.16 0.28
N ILE A 89 -2.59 -5.30 -0.70
CA ILE A 89 -2.45 -3.86 -0.47
C ILE A 89 -3.78 -3.25 -0.02
N GLY A 90 -4.89 -3.67 -0.62
CA GLY A 90 -6.22 -3.28 -0.21
C GLY A 90 -6.50 -3.64 1.24
N ALA A 91 -6.22 -4.88 1.63
CA ALA A 91 -6.35 -5.34 3.01
C ALA A 91 -5.46 -4.54 3.98
N ILE A 92 -4.17 -4.36 3.67
CA ILE A 92 -3.22 -3.57 4.46
C ILE A 92 -3.75 -2.14 4.65
N SER A 93 -4.20 -1.49 3.57
CA SER A 93 -4.70 -0.12 3.63
C SER A 93 -5.95 0.01 4.52
N LEU A 94 -6.90 -0.93 4.43
CA LEU A 94 -8.08 -0.93 5.30
C LEU A 94 -7.73 -1.23 6.76
N CYS A 95 -6.84 -2.18 7.02
CA CYS A 95 -6.37 -2.47 8.36
C CYS A 95 -5.69 -1.25 9.00
N LEU A 96 -4.80 -0.57 8.29
CA LEU A 96 -4.14 0.64 8.77
C LEU A 96 -5.12 1.80 8.96
N ALA A 97 -6.12 1.95 8.07
CA ALA A 97 -7.19 2.93 8.24
C ALA A 97 -7.99 2.66 9.51
N ALA A 98 -8.38 1.41 9.75
CA ALA A 98 -9.13 0.99 10.93
C ALA A 98 -8.31 1.19 12.21
N LEU A 99 -7.04 0.77 12.22
CA LEU A 99 -6.13 0.95 13.35
C LEU A 99 -5.94 2.44 13.68
N SER A 100 -5.69 3.26 12.67
CA SER A 100 -5.51 4.72 12.84
C SER A 100 -6.79 5.39 13.32
N PHE A 101 -7.95 4.94 12.84
CA PHE A 101 -9.24 5.43 13.31
C PHE A 101 -9.50 5.05 14.77
N MET A 102 -9.28 3.79 15.13
CA MET A 102 -9.44 3.32 16.52
C MET A 102 -8.48 4.06 17.45
N HIS A 103 -7.22 4.20 17.06
CA HIS A 103 -6.25 4.99 17.81
C HIS A 103 -6.73 6.43 18.02
N ALA A 104 -7.10 7.11 16.94
CA ALA A 104 -7.52 8.51 17.01
C ALA A 104 -8.79 8.70 17.87
N TRP A 105 -9.76 7.80 17.73
CA TRP A 105 -11.03 7.85 18.45
C TRP A 105 -10.88 7.55 19.94
N PHE A 106 -10.21 6.45 20.27
CA PHE A 106 -10.15 5.97 21.66
C PHE A 106 -9.00 6.55 22.46
N ALA A 107 -7.87 6.89 21.83
CA ALA A 107 -6.77 7.59 22.52
C ALA A 107 -7.01 9.10 22.63
N GLY A 108 -8.04 9.63 21.96
CA GLY A 108 -8.35 11.07 21.93
C GLY A 108 -7.30 11.91 21.21
N PHE A 109 -6.46 11.29 20.36
CA PHE A 109 -5.35 11.93 19.68
C PHE A 109 -5.55 11.89 18.16
N LEU A 110 -6.15 12.95 17.61
CA LEU A 110 -6.49 13.06 16.19
C LEU A 110 -5.30 13.29 15.23
N PRO A 111 -4.23 14.04 15.57
CA PRO A 111 -3.16 14.31 14.63
C PRO A 111 -2.14 13.16 14.59
N MET A 112 -2.46 12.11 13.84
CA MET A 112 -1.51 11.05 13.50
C MET A 112 -0.77 11.38 12.20
N GLY A 113 0.55 11.13 12.16
CA GLY A 113 1.40 11.42 11.00
C GLY A 113 0.94 10.72 9.71
N LEU A 114 0.52 9.46 9.82
CA LEU A 114 -0.30 8.76 8.84
C LEU A 114 -1.76 8.82 9.28
N ASN A 115 -2.65 9.27 8.39
CA ASN A 115 -4.04 9.50 8.73
C ASN A 115 -4.99 8.56 7.98
N VAL A 116 -6.18 8.39 8.53
CA VAL A 116 -7.26 7.54 7.97
C VAL A 116 -7.54 7.92 6.50
N VAL A 117 -7.52 9.21 6.18
CA VAL A 117 -7.78 9.71 4.82
C VAL A 117 -6.75 9.18 3.82
N GLY A 118 -5.45 9.22 4.16
CA GLY A 118 -4.38 8.71 3.31
C GLY A 118 -4.54 7.22 3.02
N TYR A 119 -4.91 6.42 4.02
CA TYR A 119 -5.16 4.99 3.84
C TYR A 119 -6.41 4.69 3.01
N LEU A 120 -7.49 5.44 3.18
CA LEU A 120 -8.69 5.31 2.35
C LEU A 120 -8.45 5.74 0.90
N MET A 121 -7.60 6.75 0.69
CA MET A 121 -7.17 7.16 -0.64
C MET A 121 -6.33 6.06 -1.30
N LEU A 122 -5.37 5.47 -0.58
CA LEU A 122 -4.59 4.33 -1.05
C LEU A 122 -5.50 3.14 -1.41
N PHE A 123 -6.48 2.81 -0.55
CA PHE A 123 -7.46 1.76 -0.80
C PHE A 123 -8.27 2.02 -2.08
N SER A 124 -8.79 3.25 -2.24
CA SER A 124 -9.59 3.64 -3.40
C SER A 124 -8.79 3.58 -4.71
N LEU A 125 -7.53 4.02 -4.69
CA LEU A 125 -6.61 3.91 -5.84
C LEU A 125 -6.30 2.45 -6.16
N THR A 126 -6.10 1.62 -5.14
CA THR A 126 -5.85 0.17 -5.26
C THR A 126 -7.04 -0.53 -5.89
N LEU A 127 -8.28 -0.21 -5.47
CA LEU A 127 -9.49 -0.71 -6.09
C LEU A 127 -9.66 -0.24 -7.53
N LEU A 128 -9.43 1.05 -7.78
CA LEU A 128 -9.55 1.63 -9.12
C LEU A 128 -8.61 0.93 -10.10
N VAL A 129 -7.32 0.86 -9.77
CA VAL A 129 -6.32 0.22 -10.66
C VAL A 129 -6.55 -1.28 -10.75
N GLY A 130 -6.87 -1.94 -9.64
CA GLY A 130 -7.17 -3.37 -9.59
C GLY A 130 -8.38 -3.76 -10.43
N HIS A 131 -9.40 -2.91 -10.52
CA HIS A 131 -10.57 -3.15 -11.37
C HIS A 131 -10.23 -3.16 -12.88
N PHE A 132 -9.25 -2.35 -13.31
CA PHE A 132 -8.88 -2.22 -14.72
C PHE A 132 -7.71 -3.11 -15.16
N LYS A 133 -7.08 -3.87 -14.25
CA LYS A 133 -5.87 -4.68 -14.51
C LYS A 133 -6.18 -6.17 -14.59
#